data_AF-A0A959S939-F1
#
_entry.id   AF-A0A959S939-F1
#
_cell.length_a   1.000
_cell.length_b   1.000
_cell.length_c   1.000
_cell.angle_alpha   90.00
_cell.angle_beta   90.00
_cell.angle_gamma   90.00
#
_symmetry.space_group_name_H-M   'P 1'
#
loop_
_entity.id
_entity.type
_entity.pdbx_description
1 polymer ?
#
loop_
_entity_poly.entity_id
_entity_poly.type
_entity_poly.pdbx_seq_one_letter_code
_entity_poly.pdbx_strand_id
1 'polypeptide(L)'
;MKKSLNIVAVLAVTTGITAMLVSFREAPRTVDAPKCHVPAPLAGEVKGCVFKTVYEGEGLDSGFVLTTPKPVLQAEQRGLDWLVGAQAQDGGYGSGTHSRQDITDPHAVSTDPATTAMVAMALMRMGSTLDSGPNSRQLSRATEYLLKQVEGAPKNATNITTLQGTQIQVKLGANIDVALTAQFLSNLHARLEEKHPMKLRAMRALNTCVGMIQRSQNSDGSVQGDGWAGVLQSSFAANALESAKDQGADVDAVSLDLARNYQKANFDVASGGVATERAAGVTLYAVS
;
A
#
# COMPACT_ATOMS: atom_id res chain seq x y z
N MET A 1 10.07 -31.47 -64.27
CA MET A 1 10.04 -30.18 -63.53
C MET A 1 9.29 -30.22 -62.19
N LYS A 2 8.29 -31.10 -61.95
CA LYS A 2 7.58 -31.15 -60.65
C LYS A 2 8.36 -31.78 -59.48
N LYS A 3 9.26 -32.76 -59.74
CA LYS A 3 10.05 -33.41 -58.68
C LYS A 3 11.13 -32.51 -58.07
N SER A 4 11.74 -31.63 -58.87
CA SER A 4 12.78 -30.70 -58.41
C SER A 4 12.22 -29.56 -57.54
N LEU A 5 10.96 -29.16 -57.75
CA LEU A 5 10.32 -28.10 -56.95
C LEU A 5 10.00 -28.55 -55.52
N ASN A 6 9.61 -29.82 -55.34
CA ASN A 6 9.30 -30.38 -54.02
C ASN A 6 10.55 -30.56 -53.14
N ILE A 7 11.71 -30.83 -53.73
CA ILE A 7 12.97 -30.98 -52.98
C ILE A 7 13.44 -29.62 -52.43
N VAL A 8 13.31 -28.56 -53.23
CA VAL A 8 13.68 -27.19 -52.81
C VAL A 8 12.76 -26.68 -51.70
N ALA A 9 11.47 -26.98 -51.77
CA ALA A 9 10.50 -26.61 -50.73
C ALA A 9 10.78 -27.32 -49.39
N VAL A 10 11.10 -28.62 -49.43
CA VAL A 10 11.44 -29.39 -48.22
C VAL A 10 12.75 -28.90 -47.60
N LEU A 11 13.78 -28.60 -48.41
CA LEU A 11 15.04 -28.07 -47.90
C LEU A 11 14.83 -26.73 -47.18
N ALA A 12 14.08 -25.80 -47.79
CA ALA A 12 13.84 -24.47 -47.22
C ALA A 12 13.07 -24.51 -45.88
N VAL A 13 12.12 -25.43 -45.73
CA VAL A 13 11.39 -25.62 -44.47
C VAL A 13 12.30 -26.21 -43.40
N THR A 14 13.17 -27.17 -43.75
CA THR A 14 14.11 -27.76 -42.78
C THR A 14 15.18 -26.78 -42.30
N THR A 15 15.72 -25.92 -43.17
CA THR A 15 16.68 -24.87 -42.74
C THR A 15 16.00 -23.80 -41.89
N GLY A 16 14.76 -23.43 -42.19
CA GLY A 16 13.99 -22.47 -41.39
C GLY A 16 13.74 -22.97 -39.96
N ILE A 17 13.33 -24.24 -39.80
CA ILE A 17 13.08 -24.83 -38.48
C ILE A 17 14.40 -24.99 -37.69
N THR A 18 15.49 -25.36 -38.35
CA THR A 18 16.79 -25.51 -37.69
C THR A 18 17.34 -24.17 -37.22
N ALA A 19 17.20 -23.10 -38.01
CA ALA A 19 17.60 -21.75 -37.62
C ALA A 19 16.77 -21.23 -36.44
N MET A 20 15.45 -21.49 -36.44
CA MET A 20 14.57 -21.09 -35.34
C MET A 20 14.92 -21.81 -34.03
N LEU A 21 15.28 -23.10 -34.10
CA LEU A 21 15.71 -23.88 -32.93
C LEU A 21 17.09 -23.47 -32.39
N VAL A 22 18.00 -23.00 -33.25
CA VAL A 22 19.31 -22.47 -32.81
C VAL A 22 19.17 -21.08 -32.19
N SER A 23 18.20 -20.26 -32.59
CA SER A 23 17.93 -18.96 -31.96
C SER A 23 17.38 -19.03 -30.53
N PHE A 24 16.94 -20.20 -30.06
CA PHE A 24 16.58 -20.44 -28.65
C PHE A 24 17.75 -20.96 -27.80
N ARG A 25 18.96 -21.05 -28.37
CA ARG A 25 20.13 -21.51 -27.64
C ARG A 25 20.77 -20.35 -26.85
N GLU A 26 20.30 -20.24 -25.61
CA GLU A 26 20.94 -19.60 -24.44
C GLU A 26 21.55 -18.20 -24.66
N ALA A 27 20.89 -17.20 -24.06
CA ALA A 27 21.52 -15.90 -23.82
C ALA A 27 22.81 -16.08 -23.00
N PRO A 28 23.89 -15.32 -23.27
CA PRO A 28 25.11 -15.37 -22.49
C PRO A 28 24.82 -15.07 -21.02
N ARG A 29 25.01 -16.05 -20.14
CA ARG A 29 24.98 -15.87 -18.69
C ARG A 29 26.26 -15.19 -18.23
N THR A 30 26.28 -13.86 -18.26
CA THR A 30 27.30 -13.08 -17.55
C THR A 30 26.68 -11.82 -16.97
N VAL A 31 26.19 -11.91 -15.73
CA VAL A 31 26.34 -10.84 -14.73
C VAL A 31 26.43 -11.55 -13.37
N ASP A 32 27.53 -11.34 -12.65
CA ASP A 32 27.64 -11.67 -11.23
C ASP A 32 26.56 -10.89 -10.48
N ALA A 33 25.40 -11.53 -10.28
CA ALA A 33 24.38 -11.02 -9.38
C ALA A 33 24.93 -11.12 -7.95
N PRO A 34 24.76 -10.09 -7.10
CA PRO A 34 25.16 -10.15 -5.71
C PRO A 34 24.41 -11.31 -5.03
N LYS A 35 25.15 -12.34 -4.64
CA LYS A 35 24.61 -13.46 -3.86
C LYS A 35 24.34 -12.95 -2.46
N CYS A 36 23.07 -12.86 -2.07
CA CYS A 36 22.71 -12.62 -0.69
C CYS A 36 23.29 -13.73 0.18
N HIS A 37 23.97 -13.35 1.27
CA HIS A 37 24.49 -14.30 2.24
C HIS A 37 23.33 -14.93 3.00
N VAL A 38 23.02 -16.20 2.71
CA VAL A 38 22.05 -16.98 3.48
C VAL A 38 22.78 -17.57 4.69
N PRO A 39 22.42 -17.20 5.94
CA PRO A 39 23.01 -17.80 7.13
C PRO A 39 22.73 -19.30 7.19
N ALA A 40 23.62 -20.07 7.83
CA ALA A 40 23.38 -21.49 8.06
C ALA A 40 22.16 -21.71 8.99
N PRO A 41 21.36 -22.77 8.77
CA PRO A 41 20.16 -23.02 9.57
C PRO A 41 20.50 -23.21 11.05
N LEU A 42 19.80 -22.49 11.93
CA LEU A 42 19.89 -22.70 13.37
C LEU A 42 19.13 -23.99 13.73
N ALA A 43 19.75 -24.85 14.54
CA ALA A 43 19.16 -26.12 14.96
C ALA A 43 17.87 -25.88 15.77
N GLY A 44 16.72 -26.27 15.20
CA GLY A 44 15.40 -26.11 15.83
C GLY A 44 14.27 -25.59 14.92
N GLU A 45 14.48 -25.51 13.61
CA GLU A 45 13.50 -24.94 12.67
C GLU A 45 12.16 -25.70 12.63
N VAL A 46 11.09 -24.96 12.91
CA VAL A 46 9.72 -25.37 12.62
C VAL A 46 9.55 -25.45 11.10
N LYS A 47 9.47 -26.67 10.56
CA LYS A 47 9.20 -26.90 9.14
C LYS A 47 7.89 -26.23 8.71
N GLY A 48 7.94 -25.37 7.69
CA GLY A 48 6.75 -24.87 7.00
C GLY A 48 6.26 -23.48 7.41
N CYS A 49 7.13 -22.58 7.87
CA CYS A 49 6.73 -21.19 8.10
C CYS A 49 6.54 -20.44 6.77
N VAL A 50 5.30 -20.18 6.39
CA VAL A 50 4.93 -19.43 5.16
C VAL A 50 5.66 -18.08 5.09
N PHE A 51 5.81 -17.38 6.21
CA PHE A 51 6.51 -16.09 6.25
C PHE A 51 7.99 -16.22 5.91
N LYS A 52 8.64 -17.30 6.37
CA LYS A 52 10.04 -17.54 6.04
C LYS A 52 10.23 -17.93 4.57
N THR A 53 9.34 -18.74 4.01
CA THR A 53 9.39 -19.03 2.56
C THR A 53 9.13 -17.79 1.71
N VAL A 54 8.16 -16.93 2.09
CA VAL A 54 7.78 -15.75 1.29
C VAL A 54 8.75 -14.58 1.44
N TYR A 55 9.18 -14.26 2.66
CA TYR A 55 9.98 -13.06 2.95
C TYR A 55 11.47 -13.36 3.11
N GLU A 56 11.83 -14.54 3.60
CA GLU A 56 13.23 -14.95 3.83
C GLU A 56 13.74 -15.93 2.76
N GLY A 57 12.87 -16.38 1.86
CA GLY A 57 13.20 -17.31 0.78
C GLY A 57 13.51 -18.73 1.25
N GLU A 58 13.13 -19.10 2.48
CA GLU A 58 13.42 -20.44 3.02
C GLU A 58 12.71 -21.52 2.19
N GLY A 59 13.50 -22.44 1.62
CA GLY A 59 13.00 -23.53 0.78
C GLY A 59 12.69 -23.14 -0.67
N LEU A 60 12.94 -21.90 -1.08
CA LEU A 60 12.88 -21.50 -2.49
C LEU A 60 14.18 -21.91 -3.20
N ASP A 61 14.04 -22.52 -4.38
CA ASP A 61 15.19 -22.85 -5.23
C ASP A 61 15.94 -21.56 -5.57
N SER A 62 17.24 -21.51 -5.27
CA SER A 62 18.15 -20.39 -5.55
C SER A 62 18.19 -19.95 -7.02
N GLY A 63 17.64 -20.74 -7.94
CA GLY A 63 17.43 -20.38 -9.34
C GLY A 63 16.23 -19.46 -9.62
N PHE A 64 15.35 -19.19 -8.66
CA PHE A 64 14.18 -18.31 -8.82
C PHE A 64 14.52 -16.83 -8.56
N VAL A 65 15.43 -16.26 -9.36
CA VAL A 65 15.50 -14.79 -9.47
C VAL A 65 14.36 -14.33 -10.39
N LEU A 66 13.20 -14.08 -9.81
CA LEU A 66 12.08 -13.45 -10.51
C LEU A 66 12.42 -11.98 -10.74
N THR A 67 13.02 -11.66 -11.89
CA THR A 67 13.15 -10.27 -12.32
C THR A 67 11.80 -9.75 -12.77
N THR A 68 11.37 -8.60 -12.24
CA THR A 68 10.16 -7.92 -12.70
C THR A 68 10.25 -7.66 -14.21
N PRO A 69 9.32 -8.18 -15.02
CA PRO A 69 9.39 -8.00 -16.47
C PRO A 69 9.37 -6.51 -16.84
N LYS A 70 10.17 -6.13 -17.85
CA LYS A 70 10.23 -4.75 -18.34
C LYS A 70 8.85 -4.11 -18.61
N PRO A 71 7.85 -4.81 -19.19
CA PRO A 71 6.52 -4.22 -19.38
C PRO A 71 5.81 -3.83 -18.07
N VAL A 72 6.06 -4.58 -16.98
CA VAL A 72 5.51 -4.29 -15.66
C VAL A 72 6.14 -3.02 -15.09
N LEU A 73 7.47 -2.91 -15.14
CA LEU A 73 8.20 -1.70 -14.73
C LEU A 73 7.74 -0.46 -15.53
N GLN A 74 7.48 -0.62 -16.83
CA GLN A 74 6.93 0.46 -17.65
C GLN A 74 5.51 0.84 -17.26
N ALA A 75 4.66 -0.12 -16.88
CA ALA A 75 3.31 0.15 -16.41
C ALA A 75 3.30 0.88 -15.07
N GLU A 76 4.17 0.47 -14.15
CA GLU A 76 4.41 1.12 -12.86
C GLU A 76 4.86 2.58 -13.06
N GLN A 77 5.85 2.81 -13.93
CA GLN A 77 6.33 4.16 -14.23
C GLN A 77 5.21 5.04 -14.82
N ARG A 78 4.41 4.52 -15.76
CA ARG A 78 3.27 5.28 -16.31
C ARG A 78 2.23 5.64 -15.25
N GLY A 79 1.96 4.72 -14.32
CA GLY A 79 1.07 4.98 -13.20
C GLY A 79 1.61 6.09 -12.29
N LEU A 80 2.92 6.03 -11.99
CA LEU A 80 3.60 7.04 -11.19
C LEU A 80 3.60 8.42 -11.88
N ASP A 81 3.88 8.47 -13.18
CA ASP A 81 3.85 9.71 -13.96
C ASP A 81 2.44 10.33 -13.97
N TRP A 82 1.40 9.50 -14.08
CA TRP A 82 0.01 9.96 -13.99
C TRP A 82 -0.29 10.54 -12.60
N LEU A 83 0.13 9.86 -11.52
CA LEU A 83 -0.03 10.37 -10.16
C LEU A 83 0.69 11.71 -10.00
N VAL A 84 1.92 11.83 -10.48
CA VAL A 84 2.69 13.10 -10.41
C VAL A 84 1.96 14.23 -11.13
N GLY A 85 1.38 13.95 -12.31
CA GLY A 85 0.59 14.91 -13.07
C GLY A 85 -0.72 15.30 -12.38
N ALA A 86 -1.36 14.37 -11.67
CA ALA A 86 -2.66 14.55 -11.02
C ALA A 86 -2.62 15.44 -9.75
N GLN A 87 -1.43 15.82 -9.26
CA GLN A 87 -1.33 16.64 -8.05
C GLN A 87 -1.93 18.03 -8.26
N ALA A 88 -2.87 18.44 -7.40
CA ALA A 88 -3.47 19.75 -7.47
C ALA A 88 -2.51 20.87 -7.02
N GLN A 89 -2.92 22.13 -7.20
CA GLN A 89 -2.10 23.30 -6.85
C GLN A 89 -1.85 23.42 -5.34
N ASP A 90 -2.79 23.00 -4.51
CA ASP A 90 -2.66 22.97 -3.05
C ASP A 90 -1.77 21.84 -2.52
N GLY A 91 -1.32 20.93 -3.39
CA GLY A 91 -0.47 19.79 -3.06
C GLY A 91 -1.23 18.49 -2.76
N GLY A 92 -2.55 18.54 -2.68
CA GLY A 92 -3.38 17.36 -2.45
C GLY A 92 -3.70 16.57 -3.72
N TYR A 93 -4.41 15.47 -3.52
CA TYR A 93 -4.99 14.62 -4.55
C TYR A 93 -6.47 14.40 -4.26
N GLY A 94 -7.28 14.28 -5.31
CA GLY A 94 -8.71 14.02 -5.19
C GLY A 94 -9.14 12.89 -6.11
N SER A 95 -10.09 12.09 -5.65
CA SER A 95 -10.77 11.08 -6.46
C SER A 95 -12.24 11.42 -6.73
N GLY A 96 -12.72 12.57 -6.27
CA GLY A 96 -14.11 13.00 -6.44
C GLY A 96 -15.07 12.35 -5.45
N THR A 97 -16.36 12.54 -5.71
CA THR A 97 -17.44 12.03 -4.85
C THR A 97 -18.03 10.74 -5.41
N HIS A 98 -18.56 9.91 -4.53
CA HIS A 98 -19.24 8.67 -4.95
C HIS A 98 -20.45 8.94 -5.87
N SER A 99 -21.10 10.09 -5.72
CA SER A 99 -22.24 10.52 -6.54
C SER A 99 -21.86 10.99 -7.94
N ARG A 100 -20.58 11.28 -8.21
CA ARG A 100 -20.08 11.83 -9.48
C ARG A 100 -18.88 11.06 -10.01
N GLN A 101 -19.04 9.74 -10.12
CA GLN A 101 -18.04 8.82 -10.71
C GLN A 101 -17.81 9.06 -12.21
N ASP A 102 -18.67 9.84 -12.86
CA ASP A 102 -18.50 10.29 -14.25
C ASP A 102 -17.32 11.28 -14.42
N ILE A 103 -16.93 11.98 -13.35
CA ILE A 103 -15.80 12.90 -13.37
C ILE A 103 -14.51 12.12 -13.12
N THR A 104 -13.72 11.95 -14.18
CA THR A 104 -12.45 11.18 -14.15
C THR A 104 -11.21 12.06 -14.19
N ASP A 105 -11.36 13.37 -14.45
CA ASP A 105 -10.26 14.34 -14.40
C ASP A 105 -9.91 14.65 -12.93
N PRO A 106 -8.69 14.31 -12.45
CA PRO A 106 -8.29 14.58 -11.07
C PRO A 106 -8.20 16.07 -10.74
N HIS A 107 -8.10 16.94 -11.75
CA HIS A 107 -8.09 18.40 -11.56
C HIS A 107 -9.49 19.03 -11.56
N ALA A 108 -10.52 18.26 -11.88
CA ALA A 108 -11.93 18.69 -11.86
C ALA A 108 -12.64 18.36 -10.52
N VAL A 109 -11.92 17.83 -9.54
CA VAL A 109 -12.46 17.42 -8.24
C VAL A 109 -11.69 18.07 -7.10
N SER A 110 -12.34 18.18 -5.94
CA SER A 110 -11.66 18.62 -4.72
C SER A 110 -10.69 17.55 -4.21
N THR A 111 -9.53 17.98 -3.73
CA THR A 111 -8.58 17.11 -3.05
C THR A 111 -9.08 16.71 -1.67
N ASP A 112 -8.77 15.49 -1.24
CA ASP A 112 -9.11 14.99 0.08
C ASP A 112 -7.91 14.32 0.78
N PRO A 113 -7.85 14.29 2.12
CA PRO A 113 -6.70 13.76 2.85
C PRO A 113 -6.52 12.25 2.68
N ALA A 114 -7.60 11.48 2.56
CA ALA A 114 -7.52 10.03 2.40
C ALA A 114 -6.84 9.65 1.07
N THR A 115 -7.30 10.22 -0.05
CA THR A 115 -6.67 10.06 -1.37
C THR A 115 -5.24 10.57 -1.34
N THR A 116 -5.00 11.73 -0.73
CA THR A 116 -3.65 12.32 -0.64
C THR A 116 -2.67 11.43 0.12
N ALA A 117 -3.08 10.85 1.26
CA ALA A 117 -2.26 9.96 2.06
C ALA A 117 -1.89 8.67 1.31
N MET A 118 -2.83 8.09 0.55
CA MET A 118 -2.54 6.92 -0.28
C MET A 118 -1.49 7.21 -1.34
N VAL A 119 -1.65 8.33 -2.08
CA VAL A 119 -0.69 8.73 -3.11
C VAL A 119 0.67 9.03 -2.48
N ALA A 120 0.72 9.78 -1.36
CA ALA A 120 1.96 10.09 -0.67
C ALA A 120 2.71 8.83 -0.20
N MET A 121 2.00 7.84 0.36
CA MET A 121 2.59 6.54 0.70
C MET A 121 3.10 5.78 -0.54
N ALA A 122 2.41 5.86 -1.68
CA ALA A 122 2.89 5.28 -2.92
C ALA A 122 4.20 5.94 -3.39
N LEU A 123 4.28 7.29 -3.39
CA LEU A 123 5.51 8.02 -3.73
C LEU A 123 6.69 7.62 -2.84
N MET A 124 6.45 7.42 -1.55
CA MET A 124 7.47 6.93 -0.62
C MET A 124 7.92 5.51 -0.91
N ARG A 125 6.99 4.59 -1.23
CA ARG A 125 7.31 3.21 -1.61
C ARG A 125 8.09 3.16 -2.93
N MET A 126 7.88 4.13 -3.81
CA MET A 126 8.64 4.34 -5.05
C MET A 126 9.99 5.04 -4.84
N GLY A 127 10.48 5.15 -3.60
CA GLY A 127 11.83 5.61 -3.29
C GLY A 127 11.99 7.12 -3.16
N SER A 128 10.91 7.90 -3.04
CA SER A 128 11.01 9.33 -2.71
C SER A 128 11.03 9.58 -1.20
N THR A 129 11.83 10.54 -0.76
CA THR A 129 11.83 11.11 0.60
C THR A 129 11.46 12.60 0.53
N LEU A 130 11.35 13.29 1.67
CA LEU A 130 11.10 14.73 1.67
C LEU A 130 12.26 15.53 1.04
N ASP A 131 13.49 15.00 1.18
CA ASP A 131 14.72 15.67 0.77
C ASP A 131 15.25 15.20 -0.59
N SER A 132 14.89 14.00 -1.04
CA SER A 132 15.53 13.36 -2.19
C SER A 132 14.63 12.37 -2.92
N GLY A 133 15.06 11.91 -4.09
CA GLY A 133 14.33 10.96 -4.92
C GLY A 133 13.49 11.63 -6.00
N PRO A 134 12.92 10.83 -6.93
CA PRO A 134 12.37 11.33 -8.19
C PRO A 134 11.14 12.23 -8.00
N ASN A 135 10.34 12.01 -6.95
CA ASN A 135 9.09 12.73 -6.68
C ASN A 135 9.09 13.41 -5.31
N SER A 136 10.26 13.82 -4.82
CA SER A 136 10.41 14.47 -3.50
C SER A 136 9.57 15.73 -3.38
N ARG A 137 9.49 16.53 -4.44
CA ARG A 137 8.67 17.75 -4.47
C ARG A 137 7.18 17.46 -4.29
N GLN A 138 6.67 16.45 -4.99
CA GLN A 138 5.27 16.03 -4.92
C GLN A 138 4.96 15.47 -3.53
N LEU A 139 5.84 14.62 -3.00
CA LEU A 139 5.72 14.08 -1.66
C LEU A 139 5.72 15.18 -0.60
N SER A 140 6.64 16.14 -0.67
CA SER A 140 6.71 17.27 0.26
C SER A 140 5.46 18.15 0.22
N ARG A 141 4.89 18.39 -0.96
CA ARG A 141 3.62 19.13 -1.11
C ARG A 141 2.43 18.36 -0.55
N ALA A 142 2.35 17.05 -0.79
CA ALA A 142 1.31 16.20 -0.22
C ALA A 142 1.42 16.12 1.31
N THR A 143 2.65 16.03 1.83
CA THR A 143 2.94 16.08 3.26
C THR A 143 2.44 17.38 3.87
N GLU A 144 2.78 18.53 3.26
CA GLU A 144 2.33 19.83 3.72
C GLU A 144 0.80 19.96 3.70
N TYR A 145 0.15 19.46 2.64
CA TYR A 145 -1.31 19.39 2.57
C TYR A 145 -1.88 18.62 3.76
N LEU A 146 -1.41 17.39 4.01
CA LEU A 146 -1.93 16.54 5.09
C LEU A 146 -1.71 17.15 6.46
N LEU A 147 -0.51 17.71 6.71
CA LEU A 147 -0.22 18.40 7.96
C LEU A 147 -1.19 19.58 8.20
N LYS A 148 -1.47 20.39 7.17
CA LYS A 148 -2.44 21.49 7.27
C LYS A 148 -3.85 21.00 7.57
N GLN A 149 -4.28 19.89 6.98
CA GLN A 149 -5.61 19.31 7.25
C GLN A 149 -5.72 18.86 8.71
N VAL A 150 -4.68 18.19 9.24
CA VAL A 150 -4.63 17.77 10.65
C VAL A 150 -4.58 19.00 11.59
N GLU A 151 -3.73 19.98 11.29
CA GLU A 151 -3.54 21.19 12.10
C GLU A 151 -4.78 22.10 12.11
N GLY A 152 -5.53 22.12 11.00
CA GLY A 152 -6.76 22.89 10.86
C GLY A 152 -8.01 22.20 11.42
N ALA A 153 -7.92 20.91 11.78
CA ALA A 153 -9.07 20.17 12.25
C ALA A 153 -9.54 20.65 13.64
N PRO A 154 -10.86 20.83 13.85
CA PRO A 154 -11.40 21.17 15.17
C PRO A 154 -11.03 20.14 16.24
N LYS A 155 -10.77 20.57 17.48
CA LYS A 155 -10.33 19.68 18.59
C LYS A 155 -11.22 18.45 18.81
N ASN A 156 -12.52 18.59 18.60
CA ASN A 156 -13.51 17.54 18.82
C ASN A 156 -13.99 16.88 17.52
N ALA A 157 -13.33 17.15 16.39
CA ALA A 157 -13.65 16.50 15.13
C ALA A 157 -13.27 15.01 15.16
N THR A 158 -14.02 14.23 14.39
CA THR A 158 -13.77 12.81 14.12
C THR A 158 -13.09 12.60 12.76
N ASN A 159 -12.93 13.65 11.96
CA ASN A 159 -12.26 13.69 10.67
C ASN A 159 -11.36 14.93 10.57
N ILE A 160 -10.51 14.97 9.55
CA ILE A 160 -9.59 16.07 9.24
C ILE A 160 -9.97 16.79 7.94
N THR A 161 -11.18 16.57 7.44
CA THR A 161 -11.71 17.24 6.24
C THR A 161 -13.18 17.60 6.41
N THR A 162 -13.60 18.66 5.73
CA THR A 162 -15.02 19.04 5.61
C THR A 162 -15.71 18.32 4.45
N LEU A 163 -14.96 17.66 3.56
CA LEU A 163 -15.53 16.89 2.46
C LEU A 163 -16.26 15.65 2.99
N GLN A 164 -17.39 15.34 2.35
CA GLN A 164 -18.23 14.21 2.69
C GLN A 164 -18.58 13.41 1.44
N GLY A 165 -18.75 12.10 1.58
CA GLY A 165 -19.13 11.23 0.47
C GLY A 165 -18.08 11.16 -0.63
N THR A 166 -16.80 11.38 -0.30
CA THR A 166 -15.70 11.06 -1.24
C THR A 166 -15.74 9.58 -1.58
N GLN A 167 -15.20 9.19 -2.73
CA GLN A 167 -15.23 7.79 -3.15
C GLN A 167 -14.66 6.86 -2.08
N ILE A 168 -13.56 7.26 -1.45
CA ILE A 168 -12.91 6.48 -0.41
C ILE A 168 -13.70 6.45 0.90
N GLN A 169 -14.35 7.55 1.31
CA GLN A 169 -15.19 7.59 2.51
C GLN A 169 -16.39 6.64 2.40
N VAL A 170 -17.06 6.58 1.24
CA VAL A 170 -18.21 5.69 1.07
C VAL A 170 -17.83 4.22 1.24
N LYS A 171 -16.60 3.86 0.83
CA LYS A 171 -16.11 2.49 0.94
C LYS A 171 -15.57 2.16 2.32
N LEU A 172 -14.75 3.04 2.88
CA LEU A 172 -13.91 2.77 4.04
C LEU A 172 -14.32 3.57 5.29
N GLY A 173 -15.42 4.31 5.23
CA GLY A 173 -15.95 5.05 6.38
C GLY A 173 -15.62 6.53 6.38
N ALA A 174 -16.42 7.29 7.14
CA ALA A 174 -16.38 8.75 7.13
C ALA A 174 -15.09 9.35 7.70
N ASN A 175 -14.36 8.60 8.53
CA ASN A 175 -13.11 9.01 9.20
C ASN A 175 -11.86 8.29 8.65
N ILE A 176 -11.96 7.63 7.49
CA ILE A 176 -10.83 6.94 6.88
C ILE A 176 -9.63 7.87 6.57
N ASP A 177 -9.91 9.15 6.34
CA ASP A 177 -8.93 10.20 6.17
C ASP A 177 -7.97 10.30 7.36
N VAL A 178 -8.47 10.12 8.58
CA VAL A 178 -7.65 10.12 9.80
C VAL A 178 -6.74 8.89 9.84
N ALA A 179 -7.29 7.69 9.60
CA ALA A 179 -6.55 6.44 9.69
C ALA A 179 -5.43 6.35 8.63
N LEU A 180 -5.72 6.73 7.38
CA LEU A 180 -4.74 6.73 6.30
C LEU A 180 -3.67 7.81 6.50
N THR A 181 -4.06 8.98 7.01
CA THR A 181 -3.10 10.04 7.34
C THR A 181 -2.19 9.63 8.49
N ALA A 182 -2.71 8.96 9.53
CA ALA A 182 -1.89 8.41 10.61
C ALA A 182 -0.88 7.35 10.11
N GLN A 183 -1.30 6.44 9.23
CA GLN A 183 -0.39 5.47 8.61
C GLN A 183 0.69 6.17 7.77
N PHE A 184 0.30 7.16 6.97
CA PHE A 184 1.26 7.96 6.21
C PHE A 184 2.28 8.66 7.12
N LEU A 185 1.82 9.34 8.17
CA LEU A 185 2.69 10.05 9.11
C LEU A 185 3.59 9.10 9.89
N SER A 186 3.12 7.90 10.24
CA SER A 186 3.95 6.85 10.86
C SER A 186 5.06 6.40 9.90
N ASN A 187 4.72 6.10 8.65
CA ASN A 187 5.67 5.73 7.60
C ASN A 187 6.69 6.83 7.31
N LEU A 188 6.24 8.09 7.35
CA LEU A 188 7.09 9.26 7.15
C LEU A 188 8.05 9.39 8.32
N HIS A 189 7.53 9.39 9.55
CA HIS A 189 8.33 9.55 10.76
C HIS A 189 9.44 8.49 10.88
N ALA A 190 9.16 7.24 10.49
CA ALA A 190 10.13 6.16 10.44
C ALA A 190 11.33 6.43 9.51
N ARG A 191 11.12 7.23 8.45
CA ARG A 191 12.14 7.56 7.44
C ARG A 191 12.83 8.89 7.68
N LEU A 192 12.30 9.73 8.57
CA LEU A 192 12.92 11.01 8.91
C LEU A 192 14.11 10.79 9.84
N GLU A 193 15.24 11.41 9.52
CA GLU A 193 16.37 11.49 10.45
C GLU A 193 15.98 12.22 11.74
N GLU A 194 16.65 11.91 12.85
CA GLU A 194 16.30 12.44 14.17
C GLU A 194 16.34 13.98 14.23
N LYS A 195 17.29 14.59 13.51
CA LYS A 195 17.46 16.05 13.45
C LYS A 195 16.66 16.71 12.32
N HIS A 196 15.87 15.94 11.57
CA HIS A 196 15.12 16.48 10.45
C HIS A 196 14.05 17.48 10.97
N PRO A 197 13.93 18.69 10.40
CA PRO A 197 13.05 19.74 10.92
C PRO A 197 11.57 19.35 10.96
N MET A 198 11.14 18.42 10.11
CA MET A 198 9.76 17.90 10.08
C MET A 198 9.45 16.86 11.16
N LYS A 199 10.45 16.28 11.84
CA LYS A 199 10.28 15.14 12.76
C LYS A 199 9.24 15.44 13.84
N LEU A 200 9.41 16.57 14.54
CA LEU A 200 8.49 16.99 15.60
C LEU A 200 7.09 17.35 15.09
N ARG A 201 6.99 18.04 13.96
CA ARG A 201 5.69 18.43 13.38
C ARG A 201 4.89 17.20 12.94
N ALA A 202 5.55 16.24 12.28
CA ALA A 202 4.95 14.98 11.88
C ALA A 202 4.47 14.16 13.09
N MET A 203 5.26 14.06 14.16
CA MET A 203 4.86 13.36 15.39
C MET A 203 3.66 14.03 16.07
N ARG A 204 3.63 15.37 16.15
CA ARG A 204 2.46 16.09 16.70
C ARG A 204 1.19 15.85 15.89
N ALA A 205 1.29 15.89 14.57
CA ALA A 205 0.16 15.58 13.70
C ALA A 205 -0.27 14.11 13.85
N LEU A 206 0.69 13.18 13.98
CA LEU A 206 0.41 11.77 14.22
C LEU A 206 -0.35 11.56 15.54
N ASN A 207 0.11 12.18 16.64
CA ASN A 207 -0.59 12.12 17.93
C ASN A 207 -1.99 12.73 17.88
N THR A 208 -2.22 13.78 17.08
CA THR A 208 -3.56 14.31 16.84
C THR A 208 -4.46 13.27 16.17
N CYS A 209 -3.98 12.60 15.12
CA CYS A 209 -4.74 11.54 14.45
C CYS A 209 -4.98 10.33 15.36
N VAL A 210 -3.97 9.90 16.15
CA VAL A 210 -4.12 8.84 17.17
C VAL A 210 -5.24 9.19 18.15
N GLY A 211 -5.21 10.41 18.69
CA GLY A 211 -6.27 10.88 19.58
C GLY A 211 -7.66 10.85 18.94
N MET A 212 -7.79 11.20 17.66
CA MET A 212 -9.06 11.11 16.93
C MET A 212 -9.52 9.66 16.77
N ILE A 213 -8.63 8.74 16.37
CA ILE A 213 -8.95 7.32 16.20
C ILE A 213 -9.45 6.73 17.53
N GLN A 214 -8.72 6.95 18.62
CA GLN A 214 -9.07 6.41 19.95
C GLN A 214 -10.41 6.96 20.45
N ARG A 215 -10.72 8.25 20.22
CA ARG A 215 -12.03 8.83 20.57
C ARG A 215 -13.17 8.30 19.72
N SER A 216 -12.89 7.89 18.49
CA SER A 216 -13.88 7.30 17.58
C SER A 216 -14.07 5.80 17.79
N GLN A 217 -13.34 5.17 18.71
CA GLN A 217 -13.46 3.75 18.99
C GLN A 217 -14.72 3.45 19.84
N ASN A 218 -15.44 2.41 19.46
CA ASN A 218 -16.55 1.85 20.21
C ASN A 218 -16.03 0.94 21.34
N SER A 219 -16.91 0.59 22.28
CA SER A 219 -16.55 -0.30 23.40
C SER A 219 -16.18 -1.72 22.98
N ASP A 220 -16.57 -2.17 21.78
CA ASP A 220 -16.20 -3.46 21.21
C ASP A 220 -14.85 -3.44 20.46
N GLY A 221 -14.20 -2.27 20.35
CA GLY A 221 -12.95 -2.07 19.62
C GLY A 221 -13.10 -1.66 18.15
N SER A 222 -14.31 -1.73 17.59
CA SER A 222 -14.62 -1.20 16.25
C SER A 222 -14.57 0.33 16.23
N VAL A 223 -14.57 0.94 15.05
CA VAL A 223 -14.56 2.40 14.90
C VAL A 223 -15.91 2.92 14.42
N GLN A 224 -16.30 4.12 14.87
CA GLN A 224 -17.51 4.81 14.46
C GLN A 224 -17.44 5.34 13.03
N GLY A 225 -18.62 5.57 12.43
CA GLY A 225 -18.72 6.14 11.08
C GLY A 225 -18.50 5.10 9.98
N ASP A 226 -18.98 3.88 10.21
CA ASP A 226 -18.92 2.75 9.29
C ASP A 226 -19.30 3.15 7.86
N GLY A 227 -18.42 2.83 6.91
CA GLY A 227 -18.74 2.81 5.49
C GLY A 227 -19.37 1.49 5.06
N TRP A 228 -19.26 1.16 3.78
CA TRP A 228 -19.71 -0.14 3.26
C TRP A 228 -18.96 -1.33 3.90
N ALA A 229 -17.71 -1.15 4.32
CA ALA A 229 -16.89 -2.19 4.96
C ALA A 229 -16.33 -1.73 6.32
N GLY A 230 -17.16 -1.77 7.37
CA GLY A 230 -16.79 -1.35 8.73
C GLY A 230 -15.64 -2.14 9.37
N VAL A 231 -15.51 -3.43 9.05
CA VAL A 231 -14.36 -4.24 9.51
C VAL A 231 -13.04 -3.72 8.90
N LEU A 232 -13.03 -3.43 7.59
CA LEU A 232 -11.87 -2.86 6.91
C LEU A 232 -11.49 -1.48 7.46
N GLN A 233 -12.48 -0.64 7.73
CA GLN A 233 -12.23 0.65 8.37
C GLN A 233 -11.56 0.47 9.73
N SER A 234 -12.12 -0.42 10.55
CA SER A 234 -11.59 -0.75 11.86
C SER A 234 -10.19 -1.36 11.76
N SER A 235 -9.86 -2.08 10.68
CA SER A 235 -8.53 -2.68 10.49
C SER A 235 -7.50 -1.63 10.09
N PHE A 236 -7.86 -0.66 9.24
CA PHE A 236 -7.03 0.50 8.96
C PHE A 236 -6.76 1.34 10.21
N ALA A 237 -7.77 1.52 11.07
CA ALA A 237 -7.60 2.22 12.34
C ALA A 237 -6.69 1.45 13.31
N ALA A 238 -6.89 0.13 13.45
CA ALA A 238 -6.02 -0.71 14.26
C ALA A 238 -4.56 -0.66 13.76
N ASN A 239 -4.34 -0.85 12.46
CA ASN A 239 -3.01 -0.79 11.85
C ASN A 239 -2.36 0.59 12.00
N ALA A 240 -3.15 1.67 11.94
CA ALA A 240 -2.67 3.02 12.21
C ALA A 240 -2.17 3.18 13.65
N LEU A 241 -2.91 2.65 14.65
CA LEU A 241 -2.49 2.69 16.06
C LEU A 241 -1.22 1.85 16.29
N GLU A 242 -1.12 0.67 15.70
CA GLU A 242 0.08 -0.18 15.76
C GLU A 242 1.30 0.57 15.22
N SER A 243 1.18 1.06 13.98
CA SER A 243 2.27 1.76 13.30
C SER A 243 2.68 3.02 14.06
N ALA A 244 1.71 3.74 14.62
CA ALA A 244 1.99 4.94 15.40
C ALA A 244 2.73 4.62 16.70
N LYS A 245 2.28 3.57 17.42
CA LYS A 245 2.93 3.11 18.65
C LYS A 245 4.39 2.71 18.41
N ASP A 246 4.66 2.00 17.31
CA ASP A 246 6.02 1.62 16.92
C ASP A 246 6.93 2.83 16.65
N GLN A 247 6.36 3.99 16.29
CA GLN A 247 7.08 5.24 16.12
C GLN A 247 7.19 6.08 17.40
N GLY A 248 6.60 5.64 18.51
CA GLY A 248 6.61 6.34 19.79
C GLY A 248 5.46 7.35 19.98
N ALA A 249 4.37 7.21 19.22
CA ALA A 249 3.16 8.00 19.42
C ALA A 249 2.43 7.62 20.72
N ASP A 250 1.58 8.54 21.22
CA ASP A 250 0.84 8.41 22.47
C ASP A 250 -0.40 7.50 22.32
N VAL A 251 -0.17 6.21 22.08
CA VAL A 251 -1.21 5.20 21.88
C VAL A 251 -1.59 4.54 23.21
N ASP A 252 -2.86 4.59 23.56
CA ASP A 252 -3.43 3.92 24.72
C ASP A 252 -3.44 2.39 24.51
N ALA A 253 -2.83 1.68 25.46
CA ALA A 253 -2.66 0.23 25.35
C ALA A 253 -4.01 -0.53 25.36
N VAL A 254 -4.98 -0.04 26.13
CA VAL A 254 -6.31 -0.68 26.23
C VAL A 254 -7.07 -0.50 24.91
N SER A 255 -7.04 0.70 24.35
CA SER A 255 -7.64 0.99 23.04
C SER A 255 -7.05 0.12 21.93
N LEU A 256 -5.72 -0.04 21.92
CA LEU A 256 -5.05 -0.90 20.95
C LEU A 256 -5.43 -2.38 21.13
N ASP A 257 -5.49 -2.88 22.35
CA ASP A 257 -5.89 -4.27 22.61
C ASP A 257 -7.36 -4.52 22.26
N LEU A 258 -8.26 -3.56 22.50
CA LEU A 258 -9.64 -3.63 22.01
C LEU A 258 -9.71 -3.71 20.48
N ALA A 259 -8.94 -2.87 19.78
CA ALA A 259 -8.89 -2.90 18.31
C ALA A 259 -8.40 -4.25 17.78
N ARG A 260 -7.34 -4.81 18.39
CA ARG A 260 -6.82 -6.14 18.05
C ARG A 260 -7.84 -7.24 18.29
N ASN A 261 -8.52 -7.20 19.44
CA ASN A 261 -9.50 -8.21 19.82
C ASN A 261 -10.71 -8.18 18.87
N TYR A 262 -11.17 -6.98 18.48
CA TYR A 262 -12.22 -6.83 17.48
C TYR A 262 -11.85 -7.51 16.16
N GLN A 263 -10.63 -7.29 15.65
CA GLN A 263 -10.20 -7.93 14.39
C GLN A 263 -10.08 -9.45 14.50
N LYS A 264 -9.50 -9.95 15.60
CA LYS A 264 -9.36 -11.39 15.83
C LYS A 264 -10.71 -12.09 15.96
N ALA A 265 -11.71 -11.43 16.52
CA ALA A 265 -13.04 -12.00 16.73
C ALA A 265 -13.79 -12.28 15.42
N ASN A 266 -13.34 -11.74 14.29
CA ASN A 266 -13.97 -11.98 12.99
C ASN A 266 -13.61 -13.36 12.38
N PHE A 267 -12.65 -14.09 12.96
CA PHE A 267 -12.28 -15.44 12.54
C PHE A 267 -12.37 -16.43 13.71
N ASP A 268 -13.14 -17.50 13.52
CA ASP A 268 -13.21 -18.61 14.45
C ASP A 268 -12.25 -19.72 14.00
N VAL A 269 -11.17 -19.91 14.76
CA VAL A 269 -10.14 -20.93 14.51
C VAL A 269 -10.70 -22.36 14.63
N ALA A 270 -11.69 -22.58 15.50
CA ALA A 270 -12.24 -23.91 15.75
C ALA A 270 -13.18 -24.38 14.63
N SER A 271 -13.99 -23.45 14.09
CA SER A 271 -14.93 -23.76 13.00
C SER A 271 -14.41 -23.42 11.60
N GLY A 272 -13.35 -22.60 11.50
CA GLY A 272 -12.94 -21.96 10.24
C GLY A 272 -13.92 -20.90 9.76
N GLY A 273 -14.90 -20.53 10.59
CA GLY A 273 -15.94 -19.55 10.28
C GLY A 273 -15.42 -18.12 10.24
N VAL A 274 -16.03 -17.29 9.39
CA VAL A 274 -15.67 -15.89 9.20
C VAL A 274 -16.92 -15.01 9.29
N ALA A 275 -16.88 -13.99 10.14
CA ALA A 275 -17.98 -13.04 10.31
C ALA A 275 -17.96 -11.97 9.20
N THR A 276 -18.82 -12.10 8.19
CA THR A 276 -18.80 -11.22 7.00
C THR A 276 -19.78 -10.05 7.04
N GLU A 277 -20.63 -9.98 8.07
CA GLU A 277 -21.77 -9.05 8.15
C GLU A 277 -21.33 -7.58 8.11
N ARG A 278 -20.27 -7.23 8.85
CA ARG A 278 -19.65 -5.89 8.82
C ARG A 278 -18.47 -5.78 7.83
N ALA A 279 -18.25 -6.83 7.03
CA ALA A 279 -17.17 -6.93 6.05
C ALA A 279 -17.68 -6.89 4.60
N ALA A 280 -18.79 -6.19 4.36
CA ALA A 280 -19.42 -6.08 3.05
C ALA A 280 -19.79 -7.44 2.39
N GLY A 281 -19.95 -8.51 3.19
CA GLY A 281 -20.22 -9.86 2.69
C GLY A 281 -19.01 -10.55 2.05
N VAL A 282 -17.78 -10.00 2.20
CA VAL A 282 -16.56 -10.54 1.59
C VAL A 282 -15.66 -11.13 2.68
N THR A 283 -15.39 -12.43 2.61
CA THR A 283 -14.53 -13.16 3.56
C THR A 283 -13.16 -12.51 3.73
N LEU A 284 -12.54 -12.06 2.62
CA LEU A 284 -11.23 -11.39 2.65
C LEU A 284 -11.23 -10.14 3.55
N TYR A 285 -12.34 -9.41 3.57
CA TYR A 285 -12.47 -8.16 4.34
C TYR A 285 -12.70 -8.39 5.83
N ALA A 286 -13.14 -9.60 6.19
CA ALA A 286 -13.37 -9.98 7.58
C ALA A 286 -12.09 -10.46 8.28
N VAL A 287 -11.06 -10.86 7.53
CA VAL A 287 -9.77 -11.35 8.06
C VAL A 287 -8.64 -10.34 7.90
N SER A 288 -8.98 -9.05 7.77
CA SER A 288 -8.07 -7.93 7.49
C SER A 288 -7.41 -7.33 8.71
#